data_AF-A0A7V2Z2I4-F1
#
_entry.id   AF-A0A7V2Z2I4-F1
#
_cell.length_a   1.000
_cell.length_b   1.000
_cell.length_c   1.000
_cell.angle_alpha   90.00
_cell.angle_beta   90.00
_cell.angle_gamma   90.00
#
_symmetry.space_group_name_H-M   'P 1'
#
loop_
_entity.id
_entity.type
_entity.pdbx_description
1 polymer ?
#
loop_
_entity_poly.entity_id
_entity_poly.type
_entity_poly.pdbx_seq_one_letter_code
_entity_poly.pdbx_strand_id
1 'polypeptide(L)' 'MKFLSMEDLTGDFEVTLFPDVYEKHAPIAAQVGPFRVRGRVEDDLGALSVVAEHIELLKPATKNRTPKDTIAPG' A
#
# COMPACT_ATOMS: atom_id res chain seq x y z
N MET A 1 -2.04 17.27 7.14
CA MET A 1 -1.20 16.68 6.07
C MET A 1 -0.28 15.64 6.68
N LYS A 2 0.06 14.58 5.95
CA LYS A 2 0.99 13.53 6.38
C LYS A 2 1.80 13.04 5.17
N PHE A 3 3.09 12.80 5.40
CA PHE A 3 3.99 12.14 4.45
C PHE A 3 4.29 10.74 4.96
N LEU A 4 4.27 9.76 4.06
CA LEU A 4 4.57 8.36 4.31
C LEU A 4 5.69 7.91 3.35
N SER A 5 6.84 7.54 3.91
CA SER A 5 7.85 6.77 3.19
C SER A 5 7.39 5.32 3.10
N MET A 6 7.31 4.79 1.89
CA MET A 6 6.83 3.44 1.59
C MET A 6 7.81 2.72 0.68
N GLU A 7 7.79 1.39 0.72
CA GLU A 7 8.59 0.54 -0.16
C GLU A 7 7.70 -0.53 -0.81
N ASP A 8 8.07 -0.94 -2.02
CA ASP A 8 7.59 -2.17 -2.64
C ASP A 8 8.75 -2.95 -3.28
N LEU A 9 8.44 -3.96 -4.09
CA LEU A 9 9.47 -4.79 -4.75
C LEU A 9 10.28 -4.05 -5.82
N THR A 10 9.95 -2.80 -6.13
CA THR A 10 10.62 -1.94 -7.11
C THR A 10 11.46 -0.85 -6.47
N GLY A 11 11.20 -0.50 -5.21
CA GLY A 11 12.01 0.43 -4.41
C GLY A 11 11.20 1.29 -3.44
N ASP A 12 11.86 2.30 -2.89
CA ASP A 12 11.27 3.29 -2.00
C ASP A 12 10.57 4.40 -2.79
N PHE A 13 9.46 4.90 -2.25
CA PHE A 13 8.71 6.03 -2.79
C PHE A 13 7.98 6.79 -1.67
N GLU A 14 7.67 8.05 -1.96
CA GLU A 14 6.94 8.92 -1.02
C GLU A 14 5.46 9.01 -1.37
N VAL A 15 4.62 9.00 -0.34
CA VAL A 15 3.18 9.18 -0.45
C VAL A 15 2.74 10.37 0.39
N THR A 16 2.03 11.30 -0.25
CA THR A 16 1.49 12.51 0.39
C THR A 16 -0.01 12.40 0.60
N LEU A 17 -0.44 12.55 1.86
CA LEU A 17 -1.86 12.70 2.24
C LEU A 17 -2.10 14.18 2.59
N PHE A 18 -2.75 14.90 1.68
CA PHE A 18 -3.24 16.26 1.95
C PHE A 18 -4.30 16.26 3.07
N PRO A 19 -4.54 17.41 3.73
CA PRO A 19 -5.40 17.47 4.92
C PRO A 19 -6.77 16.79 4.76
N ASP A 20 -7.45 17.00 3.65
CA ASP A 20 -8.79 16.46 3.37
C ASP A 20 -8.82 14.93 3.23
N VAL A 21 -7.76 14.34 2.65
CA VAL A 21 -7.58 12.89 2.55
C VAL A 21 -7.10 12.32 3.88
N TYR A 22 -6.16 12.99 4.55
CA TYR A 22 -5.65 12.57 5.84
C TYR A 22 -6.75 12.51 6.90
N GLU A 23 -7.62 13.51 6.99
CA GLU A 23 -8.72 13.52 7.96
C GLU A 23 -9.65 12.31 7.82
N LYS A 24 -9.89 11.85 6.58
CA LYS A 24 -10.73 10.67 6.29
C LYS A 24 -10.02 9.35 6.61
N HIS A 25 -8.69 9.33 6.54
CA HIS A 25 -7.89 8.11 6.60
C HIS A 25 -6.88 8.05 7.75
N ALA A 26 -6.88 9.02 8.67
CA ALA A 26 -5.91 9.13 9.76
C ALA A 26 -5.77 7.84 10.60
N PRO A 27 -6.86 7.13 10.97
CA PRO A 27 -6.74 5.86 11.69
C PRO A 27 -6.02 4.77 10.88
N ILE A 28 -6.14 4.77 9.56
CA ILE A 28 -5.45 3.82 8.67
C ILE A 28 -3.98 4.23 8.51
N ALA A 29 -3.72 5.51 8.23
CA ALA A 29 -2.39 6.05 7.98
C ALA A 29 -1.47 6.01 9.22
N ALA A 30 -2.02 5.81 10.42
CA ALA A 30 -1.27 5.65 11.67
C ALA A 30 -0.91 4.18 12.00
N GLN A 31 -1.40 3.21 11.24
CA GLN A 31 -1.13 1.79 11.47
C GLN A 31 0.19 1.36 10.81
N VAL A 32 0.61 0.12 11.08
CA VAL A 32 1.68 -0.55 10.34
C VAL A 32 1.04 -1.32 9.17
N GLY A 33 1.63 -1.20 7.99
CA GLY A 33 1.14 -1.82 6.76
C GLY A 33 1.26 -3.34 6.72
N PRO A 34 1.03 -3.97 5.54
CA PRO A 34 1.06 -3.37 4.20
C PRO A 34 -0.21 -2.61 3.82
N PHE A 35 -0.05 -1.60 2.94
CA PHE A 35 -1.15 -0.74 2.48
C PHE A 35 -1.39 -0.88 0.98
N ARG A 36 -2.61 -0.59 0.55
CA ARG A 36 -2.93 -0.24 -0.83
C ARG A 36 -3.20 1.25 -0.89
N VAL A 37 -2.44 1.95 -1.73
CA VAL A 37 -2.59 3.39 -1.98
C VAL A 37 -3.14 3.57 -3.40
N ARG A 38 -4.10 4.47 -3.56
CA ARG A 38 -4.52 4.99 -4.87
C ARG A 38 -4.41 6.49 -4.88
N GLY A 39 -3.95 7.03 -6.01
CA GLY A 39 -3.70 8.45 -6.14
C GLY A 39 -3.09 8.78 -7.48
N ARG A 40 -2.62 10.02 -7.61
CA ARG A 40 -1.91 10.50 -8.79
C ARG A 40 -0.42 10.44 -8.55
N VAL A 41 0.33 9.97 -9.55
CA VAL A 41 1.79 10.07 -9.55
C VAL A 41 2.15 11.49 -9.99
N GLU A 42 3.00 12.15 -9.21
CA GLU A 42 3.60 13.43 -9.55
C GLU A 42 5.09 13.26 -9.76
N ASP A 43 5.62 13.98 -10.74
CA ASP A 43 7.04 14.04 -11.07
C ASP A 43 7.50 15.50 -10.85
N ASP A 44 8.29 15.70 -9.81
CA ASP A 44 8.94 16.98 -9.54
C ASP A 44 10.45 16.85 -9.79
N LEU A 45 10.88 17.31 -10.97
CA LEU A 45 12.28 17.29 -11.40
C LEU A 45 12.94 15.89 -11.32
N GLY A 46 12.18 14.83 -11.60
CA GLY A 46 12.63 13.44 -11.55
C GLY A 46 12.38 12.75 -10.20
N ALA A 47 11.87 13.47 -9.20
CA ALA A 47 11.43 12.88 -7.94
C ALA A 47 9.96 12.44 -8.07
N LEU A 48 9.74 11.13 -8.17
CA LEU A 48 8.41 10.55 -8.23
C LEU A 48 7.78 10.43 -6.84
N SER A 49 6.55 10.89 -6.70
CA SER A 49 5.75 10.71 -5.49
C SER A 49 4.29 10.40 -5.83
N VAL A 50 3.55 9.87 -4.86
CA VAL A 50 2.11 9.62 -5.00
C VAL A 50 1.33 10.59 -4.14
N VAL A 51 0.49 11.42 -4.76
CA VAL A 51 -0.54 12.18 -4.06
C VAL A 51 -1.74 11.26 -3.84
N ALA A 52 -1.91 10.81 -2.60
CA ALA A 52 -2.93 9.84 -2.24
C ALA A 52 -4.33 10.47 -2.29
N GLU A 53 -5.24 9.76 -2.95
CA GLU A 53 -6.69 10.01 -2.91
C GLU A 53 -7.38 9.01 -1.98
N HIS A 54 -6.76 7.85 -1.74
CA HIS A 54 -7.26 6.79 -0.87
C HIS A 54 -6.13 5.92 -0.32
N ILE A 55 -6.27 5.47 0.93
CA ILE A 55 -5.41 4.47 1.55
C ILE A 55 -6.23 3.48 2.38
N GLU A 56 -5.86 2.20 2.30
CA GLU A 56 -6.44 1.13 3.10
C GLU A 56 -5.38 0.08 3.47
N LEU A 57 -5.62 -0.64 4.57
CA LEU A 57 -4.80 -1.80 4.93
C LEU A 57 -5.10 -2.96 3.99
N LEU A 58 -4.03 -3.58 3.49
CA LEU A 58 -4.15 -4.83 2.76
C LEU A 58 -4.35 -5.98 3.73
N LYS A 59 -5.40 -6.76 3.50
CA LYS A 59 -5.59 -8.02 4.21
C LYS A 59 -4.61 -9.05 3.67
N PRO A 60 -4.05 -9.93 4.51
CA PRO A 60 -3.27 -11.06 4.04
C PRO A 60 -4.07 -11.84 3.01
N ALA A 61 -3.45 -12.13 1.86
CA ALA A 61 -4.07 -12.98 0.86
C ALA A 61 -4.36 -14.35 1.51
N THR A 62 -5.64 -14.74 1.60
CA THR A 62 -6.00 -16.11 1.93
C THR A 62 -5.51 -16.99 0.79
N LYS A 63 -4.40 -17.69 1.01
CA LYS A 63 -3.96 -18.74 0.08
C LYS A 63 -5.05 -19.81 0.06
N ASN A 64 -5.84 -19.87 -1.01
CA ASN A 64 -6.55 -21.09 -1.35
C ASN A 64 -5.47 -22.12 -1.72
N ARG A 65 -4.98 -22.85 -0.71
CA ARG A 65 -4.18 -24.07 -0.94
C ARG A 65 -5.11 -25.03 -1.67
N THR A 66 -4.94 -25.19 -2.97
CA THR A 66 -5.56 -26.30 -3.68
C THR A 66 -5.03 -27.60 -3.08
N PRO A 67 -5.89 -28.55 -2.68
CA PRO A 67 -5.45 -29.87 -2.27
C PRO A 67 -4.94 -30.62 -3.52
N LYS A 68 -3.65 -30.41 -3.86
CA LYS A 68 -2.93 -31.21 -4.86
C LYS A 68 -1.51 -31.63 -4.42
N ASP A 69 -1.12 -31.34 -3.18
CA ASP A 69 0.13 -31.84 -2.59
C ASP A 69 -0.02 -33.17 -1.83
N THR A 70 -1.20 -33.81 -1.87
CA THR A 70 -1.30 -35.22 -1.45
C THR A 70 -0.77 -36.09 -2.57
N ILE A 71 0.56 -36.21 -2.63
CA ILE A 71 1.23 -37.32 -3.30
C ILE A 71 0.68 -38.59 -2.64
N ALA A 72 -0.07 -39.38 -3.41
CA ALA A 72 -0.48 -40.71 -2.98
C ALA A 72 0.79 -41.54 -2.70
N PRO A 73 0.87 -42.31 -1.60
CA PRO A 73 1.94 -43.28 -1.45
C PRO A 73 1.79 -44.31 -2.58
N GLY A 74 2.79 -44.36 -3.46
CA GLY A 74 3.02 -45.48 -4.37
C GLY A 74 3.70 -46.63 -3.64
#